data_AF-A0A3D4TQY9-F1
#
_entry.id   AF-A0A3D4TQY9-F1
#
_cell.length_a   1.000
_cell.length_b   1.000
_cell.length_c   1.000
_cell.angle_alpha   90.00
_cell.angle_beta   90.00
_cell.angle_gamma   90.00
#
_symmetry.space_group_name_H-M   'P 1'
#
loop_
_entity.id
_entity.type
_entity.pdbx_description
1 polymer ?
#
loop_
_entity_poly.entity_id
_entity_poly.type
_entity_poly.pdbx_seq_one_letter_code
_entity_poly.pdbx_strand_id
1 'polypeptide(L)'
;EKPKTKAITIDPSGQVFLDAYPVTMAELEDRLRTERATTPDFPVIVRGDAQVQYARVVEVLDLLRRLELAQVGLVTGKAQG
;
A
#
# COMPACT_ATOMS: atom_id res chain seq x y z
N GLU A 1 4.03 -6.52 -21.69
CA GLU A 1 4.12 -7.16 -20.36
C GLU A 1 3.03 -6.56 -19.47
N LYS A 2 2.41 -7.32 -18.56
CA LYS A 2 1.39 -6.74 -17.67
C LYS A 2 2.11 -5.93 -16.57
N PRO A 3 1.64 -4.72 -16.21
CA PRO A 3 2.28 -3.94 -15.16
C PRO A 3 2.27 -4.75 -13.86
N LYS A 4 3.42 -4.85 -13.18
CA LYS A 4 3.52 -5.55 -11.91
C LYS A 4 2.76 -4.75 -10.85
N THR A 5 1.61 -5.26 -10.45
CA THR A 5 0.85 -4.72 -9.33
C THR A 5 1.66 -4.78 -8.05
N LYS A 6 1.73 -3.67 -7.31
CA LYS A 6 2.37 -3.60 -6.00
C LYS A 6 1.35 -3.88 -4.90
N ALA A 7 1.66 -4.81 -4.02
CA ALA A 7 0.81 -5.10 -2.87
C ALA A 7 1.36 -4.42 -1.62
N ILE A 8 0.58 -3.53 -1.01
CA ILE A 8 0.85 -2.94 0.30
C ILE A 8 -0.03 -3.66 1.32
N THR A 9 0.56 -4.34 2.30
CA THR A 9 -0.18 -4.99 3.38
C THR A 9 0.11 -4.27 4.69
N ILE A 10 -0.92 -4.04 5.48
CA ILE A 10 -0.81 -3.53 6.85
C ILE A 10 -1.32 -4.64 7.77
N ASP A 11 -0.46 -5.09 8.68
CA ASP A 11 -0.85 -6.11 9.65
C ASP A 11 -1.54 -5.49 10.89
N PRO A 12 -2.17 -6.29 11.75
CA PRO A 12 -2.85 -5.79 12.95
C PRO A 12 -1.95 -5.03 13.93
N SER A 13 -0.62 -5.26 13.90
CA SER A 13 0.35 -4.51 14.70
C SER A 13 0.65 -3.11 14.15
N GLY A 14 0.22 -2.83 12.91
CA GLY A 14 0.50 -1.60 12.19
C GLY A 14 1.81 -1.64 11.39
N GLN A 15 2.43 -2.82 11.27
CA GLN A 15 3.59 -3.03 10.42
C GLN A 15 3.15 -3.02 8.95
N VAL A 16 3.89 -2.28 8.13
CA VAL A 16 3.64 -2.14 6.71
C VAL A 16 4.57 -3.07 5.93
N PHE A 17 4.05 -3.68 4.88
CA PHE A 17 4.76 -4.57 3.98
C PHE A 17 4.53 -4.14 2.53
N LEU A 18 5.57 -4.18 1.71
CA LEU A 18 5.50 -4.03 0.26
C LEU A 18 5.90 -5.36 -0.39
N ASP A 19 5.01 -5.98 -1.16
CA ASP A 19 5.23 -7.28 -1.81
C ASP A 19 5.74 -8.36 -0.83
N ALA A 20 5.18 -8.39 0.38
CA ALA A 20 5.54 -9.25 1.51
C ALA A 20 6.87 -8.93 2.23
N TYR A 21 7.58 -7.87 1.84
CA TYR A 21 8.75 -7.39 2.56
C TYR A 21 8.37 -6.30 3.56
N PRO A 22 8.75 -6.40 4.85
CA PRO A 22 8.48 -5.34 5.82
C PRO A 22 9.22 -4.07 5.42
N VAL A 23 8.52 -2.94 5.49
CA VAL A 23 9.06 -1.62 5.16
C VAL A 23 8.54 -0.58 6.16
N THR A 24 9.33 0.46 6.37
CA THR A 24 8.87 1.69 7.02
C THR A 24 8.08 2.54 6.03
N MET A 25 7.35 3.54 6.54
CA MET A 25 6.63 4.51 5.68
C MET A 25 7.58 5.29 4.76
N ALA A 26 8.78 5.63 5.24
CA ALA A 26 9.78 6.33 4.44
C ALA A 26 10.32 5.45 3.30
N GLU A 27 10.63 4.17 3.60
CA GLU A 27 11.05 3.21 2.58
C GLU A 27 9.94 2.90 1.57
N LEU A 28 8.69 2.84 2.03
CA LEU A 28 7.54 2.67 1.14
C LEU A 28 7.45 3.84 0.15
N GLU A 29 7.56 5.08 0.63
CA GLU A 29 7.54 6.27 -0.24
C GLU A 29 8.66 6.24 -1.29
N ASP A 30 9.90 5.98 -0.87
CA ASP A 30 11.06 5.94 -1.76
C ASP A 30 10.90 4.89 -2.87
N ARG A 31 10.44 3.68 -2.49
CA ARG A 31 10.19 2.58 -3.44
C ARG A 31 9.07 2.91 -4.42
N LEU A 32 7.97 3.50 -3.94
CA LEU A 32 6.84 3.87 -4.80
C LEU A 32 7.21 5.02 -5.75
N ARG A 33 8.02 5.99 -5.31
CA ARG A 33 8.56 7.05 -6.19
C ARG A 33 9.45 6.47 -7.27
N THR A 34 10.35 5.56 -6.90
CA THR A 34 11.24 4.87 -7.84
C THR A 34 10.44 4.07 -8.86
N GLU A 35 9.44 3.32 -8.41
CA GLU A 35 8.57 2.55 -9.30
C GLU A 35 7.70 3.46 -10.18
N ARG A 36 7.27 4.63 -9.70
CA ARG A 36 6.53 5.60 -10.52
C ARG A 36 7.41 6.19 -11.62
N ALA A 37 8.69 6.42 -11.32
CA ALA A 37 9.64 6.92 -12.31
C ALA A 37 9.89 5.92 -13.45
N THR A 38 9.78 4.61 -13.18
CA THR A 38 9.90 3.56 -14.20
C THR A 38 8.56 3.22 -14.85
N THR A 39 7.47 3.23 -14.07
CA THR A 39 6.10 2.87 -14.47
C THR A 39 5.12 3.91 -13.90
N PRO A 40 4.69 4.93 -14.65
CA PRO A 40 3.89 6.03 -14.08
C PRO A 40 2.52 5.62 -13.52
N ASP A 41 1.96 4.51 -14.00
CA ASP A 41 0.58 4.06 -13.72
C ASP A 41 0.51 2.61 -13.23
N PHE A 42 1.47 2.17 -12.40
CA PHE A 42 1.37 0.81 -11.85
C PHE A 42 0.19 0.70 -10.87
N PRO A 43 -0.59 -0.40 -10.94
CA PRO A 43 -1.65 -0.65 -9.99
C PRO A 43 -1.09 -0.95 -8.59
N VAL A 44 -1.73 -0.40 -7.57
CA VAL A 44 -1.43 -0.65 -6.16
C VAL A 44 -2.64 -1.29 -5.48
N ILE A 45 -2.40 -2.34 -4.72
CA ILE A 45 -3.43 -2.97 -3.89
C ILE A 45 -3.05 -2.76 -2.43
N VAL A 46 -3.93 -2.13 -1.66
CA VAL A 46 -3.78 -1.97 -0.21
C VAL A 46 -4.62 -3.04 0.48
N ARG A 47 -3.96 -3.86 1.30
CA ARG A 47 -4.56 -4.91 2.13
C ARG A 47 -4.49 -4.50 3.58
N GLY A 48 -5.64 -4.44 4.24
CA GLY A 48 -5.73 -4.21 5.68
C GLY A 48 -6.70 -5.20 6.31
N ASP A 49 -6.45 -5.57 7.56
CA ASP A 49 -7.43 -6.30 8.37
C ASP A 49 -8.51 -5.34 8.91
N ALA A 50 -9.71 -5.84 9.22
CA ALA A 50 -10.79 -5.03 9.79
C ALA A 50 -10.42 -4.46 11.17
N GLN A 51 -9.50 -5.10 11.89
CA GLN A 51 -8.96 -4.61 13.17
C GLN A 51 -7.71 -3.73 13.02
N VAL A 52 -7.17 -3.58 11.80
CA VAL A 52 -6.01 -2.70 11.59
C VAL A 52 -6.34 -1.29 12.05
N GLN A 53 -5.40 -0.70 12.78
CA GLN A 53 -5.43 0.70 13.19
C GLN A 53 -5.72 1.56 11.96
N TYR A 54 -6.96 2.06 11.86
CA TYR A 54 -7.46 2.87 10.74
C TYR A 54 -6.49 4.02 10.38
N ALA A 55 -5.77 4.55 11.37
CA ALA A 55 -4.71 5.53 11.20
C ALA A 55 -3.64 5.13 10.17
N ARG A 56 -3.11 3.90 10.22
CA ARG A 56 -2.08 3.43 9.27
C ARG A 56 -2.60 3.27 7.85
N VAL A 57 -3.84 2.82 7.71
CA VAL A 57 -4.49 2.73 6.38
C VAL A 57 -4.63 4.13 5.80
N VAL A 58 -5.09 5.09 6.59
CA VAL A 58 -5.22 6.49 6.16
C VAL A 58 -3.86 7.08 5.77
N GLU A 59 -2.80 6.84 6.55
CA GLU A 59 -1.45 7.29 6.20
C GLU A 59 -0.95 6.72 4.86
N VAL A 60 -1.18 5.43 4.61
CA VAL A 60 -0.81 4.80 3.33
C VAL A 60 -1.64 5.39 2.19
N LEU A 61 -2.96 5.54 2.36
CA LEU A 61 -3.81 6.13 1.34
C LEU A 61 -3.42 7.59 1.02
N ASP A 62 -3.07 8.36 2.05
CA ASP A 62 -2.60 9.74 1.89
C ASP A 62 -1.25 9.80 1.16
N LEU A 63 -0.32 8.88 1.46
CA LEU A 63 0.94 8.74 0.71
C LEU A 63 0.67 8.43 -0.76
N LEU A 64 -0.19 7.44 -1.06
CA LEU A 64 -0.53 7.08 -2.44
C LEU A 64 -1.15 8.25 -3.20
N ARG A 65 -2.01 9.03 -2.54
CA ARG A 65 -2.60 10.25 -3.09
C ARG A 65 -1.57 11.33 -3.37
N ARG A 66 -0.62 11.57 -2.45
CA ARG A 66 0.48 12.52 -2.64
C ARG A 66 1.40 12.12 -3.80
N LEU A 67 1.54 10.82 -4.02
CA LEU A 67 2.29 10.27 -5.16
C LEU A 67 1.47 10.21 -6.46
N GLU A 68 0.22 10.69 -6.46
CA GLU A 68 -0.69 10.72 -7.61
C GLU A 68 -0.93 9.35 -8.24
N LEU A 69 -0.91 8.28 -7.42
CA LEU A 69 -1.14 6.91 -7.90
C LEU A 69 -2.64 6.69 -8.10
N ALA A 70 -3.08 6.62 -9.35
CA ALA A 70 -4.50 6.62 -9.73
C ALA A 70 -5.21 5.26 -9.51
N GLN A 71 -4.48 4.15 -9.47
CA GLN A 71 -5.04 2.81 -9.43
C GLN A 71 -4.83 2.17 -8.05
N VAL A 72 -5.69 2.52 -7.09
CA VAL A 72 -5.67 1.96 -5.74
C VAL A 72 -6.87 1.02 -5.54
N GLY A 73 -6.60 -0.27 -5.34
CA GLY A 73 -7.60 -1.25 -4.90
C GLY A 73 -7.50 -1.51 -3.41
N LEU A 74 -8.55 -1.23 -2.64
CA LEU A 74 -8.61 -1.57 -1.21
C LEU A 74 -9.22 -2.96 -1.05
N VAL A 75 -8.47 -3.87 -0.42
CA VAL A 75 -8.95 -5.20 -0.04
C VAL A 75 -8.94 -5.29 1.47
N THR A 76 -10.10 -5.26 2.09
CA THR A 76 -10.26 -5.48 3.53
C THR A 76 -10.52 -6.95 3.80
N GLY A 77 -9.77 -7.56 4.72
CA GLY A 77 -10.12 -8.87 5.27
C GLY A 77 -11.51 -8.84 5.91
N LYS A 78 -12.24 -9.97 5.89
CA LYS A 78 -13.54 -10.06 6.59
C LYS A 78 -13.34 -9.61 8.04
N ALA A 79 -14.20 -8.71 8.53
CA ALA A 79 -14.36 -8.51 9.96
C ALA A 79 -14.70 -9.87 10.57
N GLN A 80 -13.74 -10.51 11.21
CA GLN A 80 -14.00 -11.72 11.97
C GLN A 80 -14.81 -11.27 13.18
N GLY A 81 -16.12 -11.50 13.10
CA GLY A 81 -17.05 -11.37 14.20
C GLY A 81 -16.91 -12.53 15.18
#